data_AF-A0A358Q0A4-F1
#
_entry.id   AF-A0A358Q0A4-F1
#
_cell.length_a   1.000
_cell.length_b   1.000
_cell.length_c   1.000
_cell.angle_alpha   90.00
_cell.angle_beta   90.00
_cell.angle_gamma   90.00
#
_symmetry.space_group_name_H-M   'P 1'
#
loop_
_entity.id
_entity.type
_entity.pdbx_description
1 polymer ?
#
loop_
_entity_poly.entity_id
_entity_poly.type
_entity_poly.pdbx_seq_one_letter_code
_entity_poly.pdbx_strand_id
1 'polypeptide(L)'
;MEMSDPKKVDFKREAKWLVMVGVSRAHVHLTREHMEILFGQGSELTVLRDLGQAGQFAAKETVNVVGPKGVLQKVRIIGPTRSETQVELSRTETYPLGIDAPLRDSGDLKGTPGAVLIGPKGVVVLDHGCIIAKAHVHMLSKTAKRLDLSESDKVSILLKGEKIVSYHDVTVRLVDDGITEFHIDTDEANAAFADTGDMAMIIHKEIIIRDDCGNVLEIDTDNIKFVEGKEPNGYYTQEGIKLMGSVFEYPESVQEEIREKLLNPQAIAPNKFYLLTAQENEKVFGIACFYWMPNVRMGYLEHLGITPEYKARGIGGFLFHRVRTFLEKKHPEIEGILLEVRKNMEHLDDRKPFFLDLGAIPVDTDFYSAKKTKGGEEFSLMFKPETSNARLDSSTMEAAWQTLNDIL
;
A
#
# COMPACT_ATOMS: atom_id res chain seq x y z
N MET A 1 8.79 -7.81 35.50
CA MET A 1 8.90 -7.67 34.04
C MET A 1 8.57 -6.22 33.74
N GLU A 2 9.59 -5.42 33.42
CA GLU A 2 9.42 -3.96 33.23
C GLU A 2 8.46 -3.70 32.08
N MET A 3 7.41 -2.89 32.35
CA MET A 3 6.52 -2.36 31.32
C MET A 3 7.33 -1.45 30.40
N SER A 4 7.44 -1.81 29.13
CA SER A 4 8.04 -0.97 28.10
C SER A 4 7.25 0.33 27.98
N ASP A 5 7.93 1.46 28.16
CA ASP A 5 7.39 2.81 27.97
C ASP A 5 6.80 2.96 26.55
N PRO A 6 5.50 3.26 26.38
CA PRO A 6 4.86 3.42 25.07
C PRO A 6 5.45 4.56 24.23
N LYS A 7 6.31 5.42 24.79
CA LYS A 7 7.09 6.43 24.03
C LYS A 7 8.33 5.85 23.34
N LYS A 8 8.73 4.63 23.68
CA LYS A 8 9.87 3.90 23.11
C LYS A 8 9.39 2.77 22.20
N VAL A 9 8.75 3.11 21.08
CA VAL A 9 8.69 2.17 19.94
C VAL A 9 10.12 2.01 19.43
N ASP A 10 10.68 0.80 19.54
CA ASP A 10 12.03 0.46 19.09
C ASP A 10 12.00 0.16 17.58
N PHE A 11 12.25 1.19 16.77
CA PHE A 11 12.30 1.10 15.30
C PHE A 11 13.28 0.04 14.77
N LYS A 12 14.20 -0.50 15.58
CA LYS A 12 15.12 -1.56 15.12
C LYS A 12 14.42 -2.89 14.80
N ARG A 13 13.20 -3.12 15.28
CA ARG A 13 12.45 -4.37 14.99
C ARG A 13 11.62 -4.32 13.68
N GLU A 14 11.35 -3.14 13.14
CA GLU A 14 10.46 -2.95 11.97
C GLU A 14 11.19 -2.57 10.66
N ALA A 15 12.38 -3.11 10.43
CA ALA A 15 13.23 -2.73 9.28
C ALA A 15 12.57 -2.88 7.88
N LYS A 16 11.46 -3.62 7.77
CA LYS A 16 10.72 -3.83 6.51
C LYS A 16 9.99 -2.58 6.01
N TRP A 17 9.50 -1.74 6.93
CA TRP A 17 8.66 -0.58 6.63
C TRP A 17 9.40 0.74 6.78
N LEU A 18 10.66 0.70 7.23
CA LEU A 18 11.45 1.90 7.38
C LEU A 18 12.03 2.38 6.05
N VAL A 19 12.02 3.70 5.89
CA VAL A 19 12.62 4.41 4.77
C VAL A 19 13.45 5.58 5.30
N MET A 20 14.62 5.79 4.69
CA MET A 20 15.47 6.91 5.02
C MET A 20 14.90 8.21 4.44
N VAL A 21 14.98 9.30 5.20
CA VAL A 21 14.56 10.62 4.76
C VAL A 21 15.69 11.31 3.99
N GLY A 22 15.37 11.78 2.79
CA GLY A 22 16.21 12.65 1.97
C GLY A 22 15.62 14.06 1.92
N VAL A 23 16.20 15.00 2.67
CA VAL A 23 15.77 16.40 2.64
C VAL A 23 16.42 17.15 1.47
N SER A 24 15.59 17.71 0.60
CA SER A 24 15.99 18.46 -0.58
C SER A 24 15.91 19.96 -0.33
N ARG A 25 17.05 20.65 -0.45
CA ARG A 25 17.11 22.12 -0.53
C ARG A 25 16.79 22.58 -1.96
N ALA A 26 16.56 23.88 -2.16
CA ALA A 26 16.49 24.45 -3.50
C ALA A 26 17.66 24.00 -4.36
N HIS A 27 17.34 23.54 -5.56
CA HIS A 27 18.33 23.07 -6.52
C HIS A 27 17.82 23.20 -7.96
N VAL A 28 18.75 23.08 -8.89
CA VAL A 28 18.49 23.19 -10.33
C VAL A 28 19.01 21.96 -11.05
N HIS A 29 18.20 21.44 -11.98
CA HIS A 29 18.65 20.55 -13.04
C HIS A 29 18.82 21.34 -14.32
N LEU A 30 19.91 21.11 -15.05
CA LEU A 30 20.24 21.86 -16.28
C LEU A 30 20.20 20.98 -17.52
N THR A 31 19.77 21.56 -18.63
CA THR A 31 20.09 21.03 -19.96
C THR A 31 21.58 21.23 -20.28
N ARG A 32 22.09 20.48 -21.26
CA ARG A 32 23.46 20.69 -21.75
C ARG A 32 23.65 22.12 -22.29
N GLU A 33 22.68 22.63 -23.03
CA GLU A 33 22.71 23.98 -23.59
C GLU A 33 22.78 25.06 -22.50
N HIS A 34 21.89 25.01 -21.51
CA HIS A 34 21.90 25.99 -20.42
C HIS A 34 23.18 25.89 -19.58
N MET A 35 23.73 24.68 -19.42
CA MET A 35 25.00 24.49 -18.74
C MET A 35 26.14 25.23 -19.46
N GLU A 36 26.22 25.11 -20.79
CA GLU A 36 27.22 25.83 -21.58
C GLU A 36 27.03 27.35 -21.57
N ILE A 37 25.78 27.85 -21.60
CA ILE A 37 25.51 29.30 -21.49
C ILE A 37 25.97 29.83 -20.13
N LEU A 38 25.65 29.12 -19.05
CA LEU A 38 25.90 29.56 -17.68
C LEU A 38 27.38 29.43 -17.29
N PHE A 39 28.09 28.42 -17.79
CA PHE A 39 29.44 28.05 -17.34
C PHE A 39 30.52 28.06 -18.44
N GLY A 40 30.15 28.23 -19.71
CA GLY A 40 31.04 28.30 -20.86
C GLY A 40 30.94 27.09 -21.79
N GLN A 41 31.25 27.29 -23.06
CA GLN A 41 31.17 26.21 -24.06
C GLN A 41 32.07 25.02 -23.67
N GLY A 42 31.52 23.81 -23.76
CA GLY A 42 32.23 22.57 -23.44
C GLY A 42 32.49 22.32 -21.95
N SER A 43 31.91 23.11 -21.05
CA SER A 43 32.03 22.84 -19.61
C SER A 43 31.30 21.54 -19.23
N GLU A 44 31.76 20.89 -18.15
CA GLU A 44 31.12 19.73 -17.54
C GLU A 44 30.86 19.98 -16.04
N LEU A 45 29.83 19.33 -15.50
CA LEU A 45 29.53 19.42 -14.07
C LEU A 45 30.58 18.65 -13.27
N THR A 46 31.13 19.30 -12.25
CA THR A 46 32.12 18.66 -11.38
C THR A 46 31.41 18.00 -10.21
N VAL A 47 31.56 16.68 -10.04
CA VAL A 47 30.98 15.96 -8.90
C VAL A 47 31.49 16.54 -7.57
N LEU A 48 30.56 16.96 -6.71
CA LEU A 48 30.84 17.32 -5.31
C LEU A 48 30.59 16.12 -4.39
N ARG A 49 29.44 15.46 -4.53
CA ARG A 49 29.09 14.21 -3.83
C ARG A 49 27.99 13.47 -4.58
N ASP A 50 28.01 12.15 -4.50
CA ASP A 50 26.93 11.30 -4.99
C ASP A 50 25.67 11.46 -4.12
N LEU A 51 24.51 11.24 -4.74
CA LEU A 51 23.22 11.19 -4.07
C LEU A 51 22.73 9.73 -4.00
N GLY A 52 21.68 9.48 -3.21
CA GLY A 52 21.17 8.11 -2.99
C GLY A 52 20.66 7.42 -4.25
N GLN A 53 20.19 8.19 -5.23
CA GLN A 53 19.68 7.67 -6.49
C GLN A 53 20.82 7.45 -7.49
N ALA A 54 20.86 6.27 -8.12
CA ALA A 54 21.98 5.85 -8.95
C ALA A 54 22.29 6.86 -10.07
N GLY A 55 23.56 7.26 -10.13
CA GLY A 55 24.06 8.21 -11.13
C GLY A 55 23.69 9.69 -10.88
N GLN A 56 22.88 10.02 -9.87
CA GLN A 56 22.61 11.40 -9.49
C GLN A 56 23.69 11.94 -8.55
N PHE A 57 24.09 13.19 -8.73
CA PHE A 57 25.13 13.81 -7.90
C PHE A 57 24.86 15.30 -7.68
N ALA A 58 25.26 15.83 -6.53
CA ALA A 58 25.37 17.27 -6.35
C ALA A 58 26.66 17.75 -7.02
N ALA A 59 26.57 18.80 -7.84
CA ALA A 59 27.72 19.37 -8.54
C ALA A 59 28.39 20.47 -7.70
N LYS A 60 29.68 20.78 -7.95
CA LYS A 60 30.37 21.91 -7.27
C LYS A 60 29.81 23.25 -7.71
N GLU A 61 29.32 23.30 -8.94
CA GLU A 61 28.70 24.44 -9.57
C GLU A 61 27.39 24.84 -8.87
N THR A 62 27.13 26.14 -8.87
CA THR A 62 25.91 26.75 -8.35
C THR A 62 25.49 27.90 -9.25
N VAL A 63 24.20 28.20 -9.28
CA VAL A 63 23.64 29.37 -9.97
C VAL A 63 22.92 30.28 -8.99
N ASN A 64 22.70 31.54 -9.36
CA ASN A 64 21.73 32.37 -8.68
C ASN A 64 20.39 32.26 -9.42
N VAL A 65 19.31 32.01 -8.68
CA VAL A 65 17.93 32.00 -9.20
C VAL A 65 17.31 33.35 -8.89
N VAL A 66 16.89 34.07 -9.92
CA VAL A 66 16.31 35.41 -9.81
C VAL A 66 14.84 35.35 -10.21
N GLY A 67 13.98 35.74 -9.28
CA GLY A 67 12.56 35.97 -9.52
C GLY A 67 12.21 37.46 -9.55
N PRO A 68 10.94 37.80 -9.78
CA PRO A 68 10.49 39.20 -9.87
C PRO A 68 10.77 40.06 -8.64
N LYS A 69 10.85 39.45 -7.45
CA LYS A 69 11.01 40.17 -6.17
C LYS A 69 12.39 40.07 -5.56
N GLY A 70 13.20 39.07 -5.95
CA GLY A 70 14.45 38.80 -5.25
C GLY A 70 15.31 37.72 -5.88
N VAL A 71 16.38 37.38 -5.17
CA VAL A 71 17.42 36.46 -5.64
C VAL A 71 17.70 35.41 -4.57
N LEU A 72 17.69 34.14 -4.97
CA LEU A 72 18.24 33.03 -4.19
C LEU A 72 19.64 32.73 -4.72
N GLN A 73 20.65 32.93 -3.88
CA GLN A 73 22.05 32.82 -4.28
C GLN A 73 22.60 31.41 -4.05
N LYS A 74 23.58 31.01 -4.87
CA LYS A 74 24.34 29.75 -4.71
C LYS A 74 23.44 28.50 -4.66
N VAL A 75 22.39 28.49 -5.47
CA VAL A 75 21.50 27.34 -5.65
C VAL A 75 22.27 26.21 -6.31
N ARG A 76 22.22 25.03 -5.70
CA ARG A 76 23.01 23.85 -6.09
C ARG A 76 22.51 23.29 -7.42
N ILE A 77 23.42 22.83 -8.28
CA ILE A 77 23.05 22.03 -9.44
C ILE A 77 23.10 20.54 -9.09
N ILE A 78 22.07 19.79 -9.48
CA ILE A 78 22.06 18.32 -9.41
C ILE A 78 22.23 17.76 -10.82
N GLY A 79 23.31 16.99 -10.99
CA GLY A 79 23.66 16.30 -12.22
C GLY A 79 23.15 14.86 -12.26
N PRO A 80 23.20 14.21 -13.43
CA PRO A 80 23.74 14.74 -14.70
C PRO A 80 22.80 15.76 -15.36
N THR A 81 23.23 16.36 -16.47
CA THR A 81 22.36 17.22 -17.28
C THR A 81 21.14 16.42 -17.77
N ARG A 82 19.97 17.07 -17.78
CA ARG A 82 18.69 16.49 -18.22
C ARG A 82 18.27 17.03 -19.59
N SER A 83 17.15 16.52 -20.11
CA SER A 83 16.53 17.02 -21.34
C SER A 83 15.91 18.41 -21.18
N GLU A 84 15.52 18.77 -19.95
CA GLU A 84 14.83 20.01 -19.64
C GLU A 84 15.38 20.62 -18.34
N THR A 85 15.42 21.95 -18.26
CA THR A 85 15.87 22.66 -17.06
C THR A 85 14.72 22.79 -16.07
N GLN A 86 14.99 22.43 -14.82
CA GLN A 86 14.01 22.43 -13.73
C GLN A 86 14.60 23.12 -12.51
N VAL A 87 13.80 23.96 -11.87
CA VAL A 87 14.13 24.63 -10.60
C VAL A 87 13.16 24.11 -9.55
N GLU A 88 13.68 23.41 -8.56
CA GLU A 88 12.92 22.92 -7.43
C GLU A 88 13.13 23.86 -6.24
N LEU A 89 12.04 24.36 -5.67
CA LEU A 89 12.00 25.33 -4.58
C LEU A 89 11.14 24.80 -3.43
N SER A 90 11.42 25.22 -2.21
CA SER A 90 10.44 25.12 -1.11
C SER A 90 9.41 26.24 -1.23
N ARG A 91 8.25 26.07 -0.60
CA ARG A 91 7.21 27.11 -0.56
C ARG A 91 7.74 28.40 0.07
N THR A 92 8.55 28.31 1.12
CA THR A 92 9.17 29.46 1.77
C THR A 92 10.05 30.25 0.82
N GLU A 93 10.80 29.58 -0.05
CA GLU A 93 11.70 30.23 -1.01
C GLU A 93 10.95 30.96 -2.13
N THR A 94 9.73 30.54 -2.44
CA THR A 94 8.89 31.19 -3.47
C THR A 94 8.53 32.65 -3.13
N TYR A 95 8.29 32.96 -1.85
CA TYR A 95 7.86 34.29 -1.41
C TYR A 95 8.88 35.40 -1.67
N PRO A 96 10.15 35.30 -1.23
CA PRO A 96 11.17 36.32 -1.50
C PRO A 96 11.56 36.36 -2.98
N LEU A 97 11.47 35.26 -3.72
CA LEU A 97 11.67 35.25 -5.17
C LEU A 97 10.51 35.92 -5.91
N GLY A 98 9.29 35.84 -5.38
CA GLY A 98 8.09 36.31 -6.05
C GLY A 98 7.65 35.44 -7.21
N ILE A 99 7.93 34.13 -7.14
CA ILE A 99 7.57 33.14 -8.16
C ILE A 99 6.40 32.32 -7.61
N ASP A 100 5.27 32.26 -8.31
CA ASP A 100 4.12 31.46 -7.90
C ASP A 100 4.24 30.01 -8.40
N ALA A 101 5.22 29.28 -7.86
CA ALA A 101 5.53 27.91 -8.29
C ALA A 101 4.48 26.90 -7.79
N PRO A 102 3.91 26.05 -8.66
CA PRO A 102 2.93 25.04 -8.25
C PRO A 102 3.60 23.81 -7.62
N LEU A 103 2.88 23.10 -6.76
CA LEU A 103 3.28 21.79 -6.24
C LEU A 103 3.18 20.72 -7.34
N ARG A 104 4.30 20.10 -7.72
CA ARG A 104 4.37 19.16 -8.85
C ARG A 104 5.31 17.99 -8.58
N ASP A 105 5.06 16.92 -9.33
CA ASP A 105 6.03 15.85 -9.52
C ASP A 105 7.19 16.35 -10.42
N SER A 106 8.44 16.02 -10.09
CA SER A 106 9.59 16.31 -10.98
C SER A 106 9.33 15.83 -12.41
N GLY A 107 9.57 16.70 -13.39
CA GLY A 107 9.30 16.49 -14.81
C GLY A 107 7.93 17.00 -15.29
N ASP A 108 6.98 17.29 -14.39
CA ASP A 108 5.71 17.92 -14.76
C ASP A 108 5.84 19.46 -14.77
N LEU A 109 6.43 19.98 -15.84
CA LEU A 109 6.77 21.40 -15.99
C LEU A 109 5.74 22.22 -16.79
N LYS A 110 4.66 21.58 -17.25
CA LYS A 110 3.66 22.25 -18.09
C LYS A 110 2.92 23.34 -17.32
N GLY A 111 2.93 24.55 -17.88
CA GLY A 111 2.26 25.73 -17.31
C GLY A 111 2.87 26.22 -16.00
N THR A 112 4.12 25.85 -15.72
CA THR A 112 4.87 26.35 -14.56
C THR A 112 5.48 27.71 -14.88
N PRO A 113 5.71 28.58 -13.88
CA PRO A 113 6.44 29.83 -14.09
C PRO A 113 7.93 29.56 -14.35
N GLY A 114 8.60 30.53 -14.95
CA GLY A 114 10.05 30.53 -15.12
C GLY A 114 10.80 31.36 -14.08
N ALA A 115 12.12 31.43 -14.25
CA ALA A 115 13.04 32.25 -13.48
C ALA A 115 14.26 32.63 -14.35
N VAL A 116 15.03 33.61 -13.89
CA VAL A 116 16.32 33.93 -14.51
C VAL A 116 17.43 33.22 -13.74
N LEU A 117 18.21 32.40 -14.44
CA LEU A 117 19.39 31.74 -13.89
C LEU A 117 20.64 32.53 -14.26
N ILE A 118 21.47 32.85 -13.27
CA ILE A 118 22.74 33.56 -13.47
C ILE A 118 23.89 32.65 -13.06
N GLY A 119 24.74 32.34 -14.05
CA GLY A 119 25.98 31.61 -13.88
C GLY A 119 27.20 32.53 -14.00
N PRO A 120 28.43 32.00 -13.82
CA PRO A 120 29.65 32.80 -13.90
C PRO A 120 29.97 33.31 -15.32
N LYS A 121 29.42 32.71 -16.38
CA LYS A 121 29.71 33.06 -17.78
C LYS A 121 28.51 33.62 -18.56
N GLY A 122 27.30 33.48 -18.04
CA GLY A 122 26.11 33.92 -18.75
C GLY A 122 24.83 33.85 -17.92
N VAL A 123 23.74 34.16 -18.60
CA VAL A 123 22.39 34.25 -18.04
C VAL A 123 21.43 33.46 -18.92
N VAL A 124 20.54 32.71 -18.30
CA VAL A 124 19.45 31.99 -18.97
C VAL A 124 18.13 32.54 -18.44
N VAL A 125 17.24 32.93 -19.34
CA VAL A 125 15.87 33.33 -18.99
C VAL A 125 14.96 32.14 -19.28
N LEU A 126 14.43 31.52 -18.23
CA LEU A 126 13.44 30.45 -18.38
C LEU A 126 12.05 31.06 -18.45
N ASP A 127 11.23 30.58 -19.38
CA ASP A 127 9.81 30.91 -19.49
C ASP A 127 8.93 29.96 -18.65
N HIS A 128 9.44 28.78 -18.31
CA HIS A 128 8.84 27.77 -17.42
C HIS A 128 9.90 26.95 -16.67
N GLY A 129 9.49 26.08 -15.76
CA GLY A 129 10.35 25.09 -15.12
C GLY A 129 10.52 25.22 -13.60
N CYS A 130 9.89 26.22 -12.96
CA CYS A 130 9.92 26.37 -11.51
C CYS A 130 8.75 25.64 -10.83
N ILE A 131 9.06 24.74 -9.90
CA ILE A 131 8.09 23.95 -9.15
C ILE A 131 8.41 23.94 -7.65
N ILE A 132 7.39 23.67 -6.84
CA ILE A 132 7.58 23.12 -5.49
C ILE A 132 7.54 21.60 -5.62
N ALA A 133 8.61 20.94 -5.19
CA ALA A 133 8.72 19.49 -5.33
C ALA A 133 7.72 18.78 -4.42
N LYS A 134 6.87 17.93 -4.99
CA LYS A 134 5.93 17.11 -4.23
C LYS A 134 6.66 15.96 -3.53
N ALA A 135 6.35 15.73 -2.25
CA ALA A 135 6.86 14.61 -1.49
C ALA A 135 6.59 13.26 -2.19
N HIS A 136 7.61 12.41 -2.26
CA HIS A 136 7.54 11.11 -2.92
C HIS A 136 8.57 10.14 -2.34
N VAL A 137 8.39 8.85 -2.56
CA VAL A 137 9.34 7.81 -2.16
C VAL A 137 9.92 7.14 -3.39
N HIS A 138 11.23 7.25 -3.57
CA HIS A 138 11.96 6.35 -4.45
C HIS A 138 12.02 4.98 -3.78
N MET A 139 11.66 3.92 -4.50
CA MET A 139 11.58 2.58 -3.92
C MET A 139 12.17 1.54 -4.86
N LEU A 140 13.13 0.77 -4.35
CA LEU A 140 13.67 -0.36 -5.10
C LEU A 140 12.56 -1.37 -5.42
N SER A 141 12.50 -1.86 -6.66
CA SER A 141 11.51 -2.83 -7.13
C SER A 141 11.39 -4.07 -6.22
N LYS A 142 12.50 -4.53 -5.62
CA LYS A 142 12.49 -5.62 -4.63
C LYS A 142 11.76 -5.25 -3.34
N THR A 143 11.91 -4.02 -2.87
CA THR A 143 11.26 -3.50 -1.65
C THR A 143 9.77 -3.35 -1.91
N ALA A 144 9.40 -2.74 -3.04
CA ALA A 144 8.01 -2.56 -3.43
C ALA A 144 7.25 -3.90 -3.50
N LYS A 145 7.85 -4.93 -4.12
CA LYS A 145 7.27 -6.29 -4.15
C LYS A 145 7.01 -6.87 -2.75
N ARG A 146 7.89 -6.64 -1.76
CA ARG A 146 7.68 -7.12 -0.38
C ARG A 146 6.54 -6.39 0.33
N LEU A 147 6.28 -5.15 -0.07
CA LEU A 147 5.24 -4.29 0.49
C LEU A 147 3.93 -4.36 -0.33
N ASP A 148 3.88 -5.20 -1.38
CA ASP A 148 2.76 -5.28 -2.33
C ASP A 148 2.44 -3.94 -3.00
N LEU A 149 3.48 -3.14 -3.23
CA LEU A 149 3.42 -1.82 -3.87
C LEU A 149 3.85 -1.89 -5.34
N SER A 150 3.21 -1.06 -6.15
CA SER A 150 3.46 -0.84 -7.57
C SER A 150 3.85 0.60 -7.87
N GLU A 151 4.30 0.85 -9.10
CA GLU A 151 4.58 2.21 -9.60
C GLU A 151 3.36 3.12 -9.42
N SER A 152 3.59 4.35 -8.95
CA SER A 152 2.57 5.38 -8.73
C SER A 152 1.54 5.07 -7.63
N ASP A 153 1.67 3.97 -6.88
CA ASP A 153 0.85 3.72 -5.70
C ASP A 153 1.02 4.85 -4.67
N LYS A 154 0.01 4.99 -3.81
CA LYS A 154 -0.02 5.98 -2.72
C LYS A 154 0.19 5.31 -1.39
N VAL A 155 1.12 5.85 -0.61
CA VAL A 155 1.39 5.42 0.77
C VAL A 155 1.21 6.60 1.73
N SER A 156 0.94 6.27 2.98
CA SER A 156 1.14 7.22 4.07
C SER A 156 2.54 7.01 4.65
N ILE A 157 3.16 8.07 5.16
CA ILE A 157 4.48 7.99 5.78
C ILE A 157 4.42 8.71 7.12
N LEU A 158 4.79 8.01 8.18
CA LEU A 158 4.96 8.58 9.51
C LEU A 158 6.42 8.96 9.72
N LEU A 159 6.68 10.26 9.76
CA LEU A 159 7.98 10.81 10.09
C LEU A 159 8.00 11.18 11.57
N LYS A 160 8.97 10.63 12.31
CA LYS A 160 9.21 10.95 13.71
C LYS A 160 10.57 11.63 13.86
N GLY A 161 10.61 12.93 13.55
CA GLY A 161 11.68 13.81 14.01
C GLY A 161 11.45 14.18 15.49
N GLU A 162 11.83 15.39 15.90
CA GLU A 162 11.38 15.88 17.23
C GLU A 162 9.85 16.04 17.30
N LYS A 163 9.22 16.28 16.14
CA LYS A 163 7.77 16.26 15.97
C LYS A 163 7.35 15.07 15.11
N ILE A 164 6.15 14.57 15.40
CA ILE A 164 5.53 13.51 14.61
C ILE A 164 4.67 14.16 13.54
N VAL A 165 4.94 13.84 12.28
CA VAL A 165 4.18 14.31 11.13
C VAL A 165 3.80 13.11 10.27
N SER A 166 2.55 13.05 9.82
CA SER A 166 2.10 12.06 8.87
C SER A 166 1.85 12.72 7.51
N TYR A 167 2.49 12.16 6.50
CA TYR A 167 2.28 12.51 5.10
C TYR A 167 1.32 11.50 4.49
N HIS A 168 0.30 11.99 3.79
CA HIS A 168 -0.64 11.16 3.06
C HIS A 168 -0.46 11.36 1.55
N ASP A 169 -0.94 10.42 0.76
CA ASP A 169 -0.87 10.45 -0.71
C ASP A 169 0.55 10.60 -1.28
N VAL A 170 1.55 10.06 -0.59
CA VAL A 170 2.95 10.05 -1.04
C VAL A 170 3.09 9.06 -2.19
N THR A 171 3.56 9.54 -3.34
CA THR A 171 3.73 8.72 -4.55
C THR A 171 4.92 7.78 -4.41
N VAL A 172 4.71 6.49 -4.69
CA VAL A 172 5.79 5.51 -4.88
C VAL A 172 6.33 5.61 -6.30
N ARG A 173 7.65 5.76 -6.42
CA ARG A 173 8.37 5.76 -7.70
C ARG A 173 9.37 4.61 -7.69
N LEU A 174 9.19 3.62 -8.55
CA LEU A 174 10.06 2.48 -8.60
C LEU A 174 11.39 2.86 -9.25
N VAL A 175 12.47 2.35 -8.66
CA VAL A 175 13.82 2.45 -9.20
C VAL A 175 14.43 1.06 -9.26
N ASP A 176 15.16 0.79 -10.34
CA ASP A 176 15.88 -0.47 -10.52
C ASP A 176 17.17 -0.48 -9.69
N ASP A 177 17.88 0.65 -9.68
CA ASP A 177 19.14 0.88 -8.97
C ASP A 177 19.06 2.15 -8.09
N GLY A 178 19.79 2.14 -6.97
CA GLY A 178 19.78 3.24 -5.99
C GLY A 178 19.36 2.76 -4.60
N ILE A 179 18.75 3.65 -3.82
CA ILE A 179 18.25 3.36 -2.48
C ILE A 179 16.76 3.72 -2.35
N THR A 180 16.04 2.98 -1.50
CA THR A 180 14.70 3.37 -1.08
C THR A 180 14.79 4.59 -0.17
N GLU A 181 14.23 5.73 -0.57
CA GLU A 181 14.40 7.03 0.12
C GLU A 181 13.14 7.89 -0.02
N PHE A 182 12.70 8.48 1.08
CA PHE A 182 11.55 9.40 1.15
C PHE A 182 12.05 10.83 0.98
N HIS A 183 11.68 11.46 -0.13
CA HIS A 183 12.13 12.79 -0.50
C HIS A 183 11.08 13.82 -0.11
N ILE A 184 11.54 14.82 0.66
CA ILE A 184 10.75 15.97 1.12
C ILE A 184 11.57 17.25 0.98
N ASP A 185 10.90 18.38 0.87
CA ASP A 185 11.58 19.69 0.86
C ASP A 185 11.98 20.15 2.27
N THR A 186 12.65 21.29 2.35
CA THR A 186 13.08 21.87 3.63
C THR A 186 11.92 22.34 4.51
N ASP A 187 10.80 22.79 3.96
CA ASP A 187 9.65 23.23 4.76
C ASP A 187 8.97 22.03 5.41
N GLU A 188 8.79 20.95 4.65
CA GLU A 188 8.27 19.66 5.10
C GLU A 188 9.17 19.05 6.19
N ALA A 189 10.48 19.02 5.97
CA ALA A 189 11.44 18.53 6.98
C ALA A 189 11.42 19.37 8.26
N ASN A 190 11.40 20.70 8.14
CA ASN A 190 11.33 21.62 9.27
C ASN A 190 10.03 21.47 10.07
N ALA A 191 8.91 21.14 9.42
CA ALA A 191 7.64 20.89 10.12
C ALA A 191 7.74 19.70 11.08
N ALA A 192 8.53 18.69 10.74
CA ALA A 192 8.79 17.51 11.56
C ALA A 192 10.02 17.63 12.48
N PHE A 193 10.85 18.68 12.33
CA PHE A 193 12.18 18.77 12.95
C PHE A 193 13.01 17.53 12.61
N ALA A 194 13.12 17.25 11.30
CA ALA A 194 13.83 16.10 10.77
C ALA A 194 14.95 16.54 9.81
N ASP A 195 15.99 15.73 9.74
CA ASP A 195 17.16 15.92 8.89
C ASP A 195 17.35 14.76 7.90
N THR A 196 18.19 14.98 6.88
CA THR A 196 18.63 13.89 5.99
C THR A 196 19.29 12.78 6.81
N GLY A 197 18.84 11.54 6.59
CA GLY A 197 19.34 10.36 7.29
C GLY A 197 18.46 9.92 8.46
N ASP A 198 17.48 10.74 8.87
CA ASP A 198 16.42 10.27 9.76
C ASP A 198 15.60 9.17 9.12
N MET A 199 14.86 8.44 9.95
CA MET A 199 14.03 7.32 9.51
C MET A 199 12.56 7.69 9.59
N ALA A 200 11.82 7.37 8.54
CA ALA A 200 10.38 7.41 8.50
C ALA A 200 9.81 6.00 8.33
N MET A 201 8.56 5.81 8.70
CA MET A 201 7.85 4.55 8.55
C MET A 201 6.80 4.67 7.46
N ILE A 202 6.88 3.78 6.47
CA ILE A 202 5.86 3.65 5.44
C ILE A 202 4.65 2.97 6.07
N ILE A 203 3.59 3.76 6.22
CA ILE A 203 2.24 3.30 6.56
C ILE A 203 1.55 2.93 5.26
N HIS A 204 1.68 1.66 4.88
CA HIS A 204 0.97 1.10 3.74
C HIS A 204 -0.15 0.18 4.24
N LYS A 205 -1.40 0.50 3.87
CA LYS A 205 -2.62 -0.27 4.19
C LYS A 205 -2.49 -0.96 5.55
N GLU A 206 -2.41 -0.17 6.63
CA GLU A 206 -2.20 -0.70 7.99
C GLU A 206 -3.12 -1.89 8.26
N ILE A 207 -2.53 -3.07 8.35
CA ILE A 207 -3.19 -4.22 8.94
C ILE A 207 -2.84 -4.12 10.43
N ILE A 208 -3.61 -3.34 11.19
CA ILE A 208 -3.52 -3.37 12.64
C ILE A 208 -4.19 -4.68 13.06
N ILE A 209 -3.40 -5.72 13.23
CA ILE A 209 -3.92 -6.98 13.75
C ILE A 209 -3.85 -6.87 15.26
N ARG A 210 -5.00 -6.97 15.91
CA ARG A 210 -5.10 -6.93 17.37
C ARG A 210 -5.23 -8.35 17.89
N ASP A 211 -4.71 -8.60 19.08
CA ASP A 211 -5.09 -9.78 19.85
C ASP A 211 -6.50 -9.58 20.45
N ASP A 212 -7.04 -10.63 21.07
CA ASP A 212 -8.37 -10.62 21.71
C ASP A 212 -8.46 -9.61 22.88
N CYS A 213 -7.33 -9.04 23.31
CA CYS A 213 -7.24 -8.00 24.34
C CYS A 213 -7.10 -6.59 23.73
N GLY A 214 -7.11 -6.45 22.41
CA GLY A 214 -7.00 -5.18 21.68
C GLY A 214 -5.57 -4.67 21.48
N ASN A 215 -4.53 -5.44 21.87
CA ASN A 215 -3.13 -5.07 21.68
C ASN A 215 -2.70 -5.30 20.24
N VAL A 216 -1.91 -4.38 19.68
CA VAL A 216 -1.36 -4.54 18.31
C VAL A 216 -0.32 -5.66 18.29
N LEU A 217 -0.49 -6.62 17.39
CA LEU A 217 0.41 -7.74 17.14
C LEU A 217 1.36 -7.44 15.98
N GLU A 218 2.67 -7.50 16.23
CA GLU A 218 3.68 -7.64 15.16
C GLU A 218 3.68 -9.09 14.65
N ILE A 219 3.48 -9.29 13.35
CA ILE A 219 3.49 -10.62 12.74
C ILE A 219 4.68 -10.72 11.80
N ASP A 220 5.63 -11.61 12.14
CA ASP A 220 6.66 -12.04 11.21
C ASP A 220 6.01 -12.89 10.10
N THR A 221 5.93 -12.31 8.92
CA THR A 221 5.29 -12.90 7.74
C THR A 221 6.29 -13.28 6.66
N ASP A 222 7.60 -13.12 6.91
CA ASP A 222 8.61 -13.19 5.85
C ASP A 222 8.74 -14.60 5.23
N ASN A 223 8.32 -15.63 5.96
CA ASN A 223 8.30 -17.02 5.49
C ASN A 223 6.89 -17.52 5.07
N ILE A 224 5.85 -16.69 5.24
CA ILE A 224 4.47 -17.07 4.93
C ILE A 224 4.14 -16.68 3.47
N LYS A 225 3.72 -17.67 2.69
CA LYS A 225 3.27 -17.48 1.31
C LYS A 225 1.79 -17.78 1.19
N PHE A 226 1.12 -17.07 0.29
CA PHE A 226 -0.27 -17.33 -0.09
C PHE A 226 -0.31 -17.81 -1.53
N VAL A 227 -0.95 -18.94 -1.77
CA VAL A 227 -1.00 -19.59 -3.08
C VAL A 227 -2.47 -19.76 -3.49
N GLU A 228 -2.78 -19.37 -4.73
CA GLU A 228 -4.10 -19.61 -5.34
C GLU A 228 -4.21 -21.06 -5.78
N GLY A 229 -5.20 -21.77 -5.26
CA GLY A 229 -5.57 -23.12 -5.68
C GLY A 229 -6.40 -23.07 -6.96
N LYS A 230 -5.74 -23.17 -8.11
CA LYS A 230 -6.40 -23.12 -9.44
C LYS A 230 -6.90 -24.48 -9.92
N GLU A 231 -6.20 -25.55 -9.53
CA GLU A 231 -6.53 -26.91 -9.92
C GLU A 231 -6.81 -27.77 -8.69
N PRO A 232 -7.86 -28.61 -8.71
CA PRO A 232 -8.21 -29.47 -7.58
C PRO A 232 -7.16 -30.54 -7.28
N ASN A 233 -6.32 -30.88 -8.26
CA ASN A 233 -5.22 -31.83 -8.10
C ASN A 233 -3.88 -31.16 -7.71
N GLY A 234 -3.85 -29.84 -7.61
CA GLY A 234 -2.66 -29.13 -7.15
C GLY A 234 -2.33 -29.51 -5.70
N TYR A 235 -1.06 -29.74 -5.40
CA TYR A 235 -0.60 -30.16 -4.07
C TYR A 235 -1.16 -29.26 -2.95
N TYR A 236 -0.97 -27.94 -3.07
CA TYR A 236 -1.44 -26.97 -2.07
C TYR A 236 -2.96 -26.94 -1.94
N THR A 237 -3.69 -27.07 -3.05
CA THR A 237 -5.16 -27.17 -3.05
C THR A 237 -5.62 -28.41 -2.27
N GLN A 238 -5.03 -29.57 -2.53
CA GLN A 238 -5.38 -30.81 -1.86
C GLN A 238 -5.06 -30.75 -0.36
N GLU A 239 -3.89 -30.24 0.02
CA GLU A 239 -3.52 -30.09 1.42
C GLU A 239 -4.44 -29.10 2.14
N GLY A 240 -4.80 -27.99 1.50
CA GLY A 240 -5.78 -27.04 2.04
C GLY A 240 -7.15 -27.69 2.29
N ILE A 241 -7.66 -28.45 1.31
CA ILE A 241 -8.94 -29.17 1.43
C ILE A 241 -8.86 -30.23 2.55
N LYS A 242 -7.74 -30.94 2.68
CA LYS A 242 -7.53 -31.91 3.77
C LYS A 242 -7.58 -31.24 5.15
N LEU A 243 -7.07 -30.01 5.30
CA LEU A 243 -7.17 -29.27 6.57
C LEU A 243 -8.63 -29.03 6.99
N MET A 244 -9.55 -28.86 6.02
CA MET A 244 -10.97 -28.70 6.33
C MET A 244 -11.56 -29.89 7.07
N GLY A 245 -11.27 -31.12 6.65
CA GLY A 245 -11.72 -32.31 7.36
C GLY A 245 -10.93 -32.59 8.64
N SER A 246 -9.61 -32.54 8.54
CA SER A 246 -8.71 -33.03 9.60
C SER A 246 -8.52 -32.07 10.77
N VAL A 247 -8.68 -30.77 10.56
CA VAL A 247 -8.40 -29.74 11.59
C VAL A 247 -9.63 -28.90 11.89
N PHE A 248 -10.45 -28.60 10.88
CA PHE A 248 -11.65 -27.78 11.06
C PHE A 248 -12.94 -28.58 11.13
N GLU A 249 -12.84 -29.92 11.15
CA GLU A 249 -13.94 -30.88 11.37
C GLU A 249 -15.10 -30.74 10.38
N TYR A 250 -14.85 -30.24 9.16
CA TYR A 250 -15.88 -30.17 8.12
C TYR A 250 -16.20 -31.57 7.58
N PRO A 251 -17.48 -31.87 7.29
CA PRO A 251 -17.89 -33.12 6.64
C PRO A 251 -17.19 -33.34 5.30
N GLU A 252 -17.01 -34.60 4.92
CA GLU A 252 -16.41 -34.99 3.62
C GLU A 252 -17.22 -34.41 2.43
N SER A 253 -18.53 -34.25 2.57
CA SER A 253 -19.38 -33.62 1.56
C SER A 253 -18.95 -32.19 1.21
N VAL A 254 -18.48 -31.42 2.19
CA VAL A 254 -17.99 -30.04 1.95
C VAL A 254 -16.67 -30.05 1.18
N GLN A 255 -15.82 -31.04 1.45
CA GLN A 255 -14.55 -31.20 0.73
C GLN A 255 -14.78 -31.57 -0.74
N GLU A 256 -15.72 -32.49 -1.00
CA GLU A 256 -16.09 -32.87 -2.36
C GLU A 256 -16.75 -31.70 -3.11
N GLU A 257 -17.61 -30.93 -2.47
CA GLU A 257 -18.23 -29.74 -3.07
C GLU A 257 -17.18 -28.70 -3.51
N ILE A 258 -16.16 -28.45 -2.69
CA ILE A 258 -15.05 -27.55 -3.05
C ILE A 258 -14.28 -28.09 -4.26
N ARG A 259 -14.06 -29.41 -4.32
CA ARG A 259 -13.39 -30.03 -5.48
C ARG A 259 -14.24 -29.91 -6.75
N GLU A 260 -15.54 -30.15 -6.66
CA GLU A 260 -16.47 -29.98 -7.77
C GLU A 260 -16.51 -28.54 -8.29
N LYS A 261 -16.54 -27.55 -7.39
CA LYS A 261 -16.49 -26.12 -7.75
C LYS A 261 -15.20 -25.75 -8.50
N LEU A 262 -14.07 -26.36 -8.13
CA LEU A 262 -12.80 -26.17 -8.85
C LEU A 262 -12.74 -26.93 -10.19
N LEU A 263 -13.35 -28.10 -10.28
CA LEU A 263 -13.41 -28.91 -11.51
C LEU A 263 -14.37 -28.33 -12.55
N ASN A 264 -15.49 -27.76 -12.11
CA ASN A 264 -16.52 -27.19 -12.98
C ASN A 264 -16.88 -25.75 -12.58
N PRO A 265 -15.99 -24.77 -12.85
CA PRO A 265 -16.26 -23.36 -12.52
C PRO A 265 -17.49 -22.77 -13.23
N GLN A 266 -17.97 -23.40 -14.32
CA GLN A 266 -19.15 -22.93 -15.04
C GLN A 266 -20.47 -23.22 -14.30
N ALA A 267 -20.48 -24.16 -13.36
CA ALA A 267 -21.68 -24.56 -12.62
C ALA A 267 -22.29 -23.40 -11.82
N ILE A 268 -21.46 -22.47 -11.37
CA ILE A 268 -21.87 -21.32 -10.54
C ILE A 268 -21.85 -20.00 -11.31
N ALA A 269 -21.70 -20.03 -12.65
CA ALA A 269 -21.68 -18.82 -13.47
C ALA A 269 -22.99 -18.01 -13.29
N PRO A 270 -22.92 -16.66 -13.21
CA PRO A 270 -21.76 -15.80 -13.48
C PRO A 270 -20.79 -15.63 -12.29
N ASN A 271 -21.06 -16.26 -11.15
CA ASN A 271 -20.21 -16.18 -9.96
C ASN A 271 -18.89 -16.92 -10.18
N LYS A 272 -17.85 -16.52 -9.44
CA LYS A 272 -16.52 -17.15 -9.52
C LYS A 272 -16.07 -17.60 -8.14
N PHE A 273 -15.61 -18.84 -8.05
CA PHE A 273 -15.03 -19.41 -6.83
C PHE A 273 -13.51 -19.27 -6.83
N TYR A 274 -12.95 -19.03 -5.65
CA TYR A 274 -11.52 -18.94 -5.40
C TYR A 274 -11.14 -19.64 -4.11
N LEU A 275 -9.95 -20.24 -4.13
CA LEU A 275 -9.32 -20.86 -2.97
C LEU A 275 -7.91 -20.30 -2.81
N LEU A 276 -7.60 -19.84 -1.59
CA LEU A 276 -6.25 -19.44 -1.20
C LEU A 276 -5.76 -20.33 -0.06
N THR A 277 -4.51 -20.77 -0.13
CA THR A 277 -3.84 -21.50 0.95
C THR A 277 -2.69 -20.69 1.52
N ALA A 278 -2.55 -20.69 2.84
CA ALA A 278 -1.40 -20.12 3.54
C ALA A 278 -0.39 -21.23 3.86
N GLN A 279 0.89 -20.99 3.55
CA GLN A 279 1.95 -21.97 3.75
C GLN A 279 3.23 -21.35 4.31
N GLU A 280 3.97 -22.16 5.07
CA GLU A 280 5.30 -21.87 5.59
C GLU A 280 6.16 -23.12 5.39
N ASN A 281 7.36 -22.97 4.81
CA ASN A 281 8.26 -24.10 4.54
C ASN A 281 7.59 -25.28 3.81
N GLU A 282 6.75 -24.98 2.81
CA GLU A 282 5.96 -25.95 2.02
C GLU A 282 4.83 -26.67 2.80
N LYS A 283 4.70 -26.46 4.12
CA LYS A 283 3.58 -26.94 4.93
C LYS A 283 2.41 -25.96 4.82
N VAL A 284 1.25 -26.45 4.38
CA VAL A 284 0.01 -25.68 4.37
C VAL A 284 -0.57 -25.66 5.78
N PHE A 285 -0.89 -24.46 6.28
CA PHE A 285 -1.46 -24.28 7.62
C PHE A 285 -2.74 -23.44 7.62
N GLY A 286 -3.16 -22.93 6.46
CA GLY A 286 -4.36 -22.12 6.35
C GLY A 286 -5.07 -22.27 5.01
N ILE A 287 -6.36 -22.04 5.02
CA ILE A 287 -7.22 -22.07 3.83
C ILE A 287 -8.28 -20.96 3.92
N ALA A 288 -8.56 -20.33 2.78
CA ALA A 288 -9.69 -19.45 2.58
C ALA A 288 -10.44 -19.83 1.29
N CYS A 289 -11.75 -20.01 1.38
CA CYS A 289 -12.65 -20.26 0.25
C CYS A 289 -13.62 -19.09 0.13
N PHE A 290 -13.65 -18.45 -1.03
CA PHE A 290 -14.41 -17.23 -1.23
C PHE A 290 -14.85 -17.07 -2.69
N TYR A 291 -15.80 -16.18 -2.91
CA TYR A 291 -16.46 -15.98 -4.19
C TYR A 291 -16.42 -14.53 -4.61
N TRP A 292 -16.54 -14.31 -5.91
CA TRP A 292 -16.93 -13.06 -6.51
C TRP A 292 -18.36 -13.18 -7.07
N MET A 293 -19.24 -12.29 -6.64
CA MET A 293 -20.64 -12.19 -7.06
C MET A 293 -20.84 -10.91 -7.89
N PRO A 294 -20.71 -10.99 -9.23
CA PRO A 294 -20.71 -9.80 -10.08
C PRO A 294 -22.04 -9.04 -10.07
N ASN A 295 -23.16 -9.75 -9.89
CA ASN A 295 -24.50 -9.15 -9.90
C ASN A 295 -24.69 -8.09 -8.80
N VAL A 296 -24.06 -8.29 -7.65
CA VAL A 296 -24.10 -7.38 -6.50
C VAL A 296 -22.78 -6.67 -6.26
N ARG A 297 -21.77 -6.94 -7.09
CA ARG A 297 -20.39 -6.44 -6.94
C ARG A 297 -19.78 -6.69 -5.55
N MET A 298 -20.03 -7.88 -5.01
CA MET A 298 -19.56 -8.26 -3.68
C MET A 298 -18.72 -9.53 -3.68
N GLY A 299 -17.78 -9.59 -2.75
CA GLY A 299 -17.16 -10.84 -2.34
C GLY A 299 -18.04 -11.62 -1.37
N TYR A 300 -17.90 -12.94 -1.33
CA TYR A 300 -18.45 -13.78 -0.27
C TYR A 300 -17.35 -14.66 0.32
N LEU A 301 -17.08 -14.57 1.62
CA LEU A 301 -16.13 -15.41 2.33
C LEU A 301 -16.89 -16.51 3.07
N GLU A 302 -16.83 -17.72 2.53
CA GLU A 302 -17.50 -18.91 3.06
C GLU A 302 -16.65 -19.60 4.13
N HIS A 303 -15.37 -19.83 3.83
CA HIS A 303 -14.46 -20.50 4.75
C HIS A 303 -13.18 -19.69 4.97
N LEU A 304 -12.79 -19.56 6.23
CA LEU A 304 -11.50 -19.05 6.65
C LEU A 304 -11.01 -19.90 7.84
N GLY A 305 -9.85 -20.50 7.70
CA GLY A 305 -9.29 -21.40 8.72
C GLY A 305 -7.77 -21.33 8.77
N ILE A 306 -7.24 -21.32 10.00
CA ILE A 306 -5.81 -21.42 10.33
C ILE A 306 -5.65 -22.52 11.38
N THR A 307 -4.66 -23.40 11.20
CA THR A 307 -4.41 -24.50 12.15
C THR A 307 -4.07 -23.96 13.56
N PRO A 308 -4.38 -24.72 14.63
CA PRO A 308 -4.19 -24.26 16.02
C PRO A 308 -2.78 -23.75 16.32
N GLU A 309 -1.75 -24.36 15.72
CA GLU A 309 -0.33 -23.96 15.87
C GLU A 309 -0.09 -22.48 15.49
N TYR A 310 -0.92 -21.92 14.59
CA TYR A 310 -0.79 -20.57 14.03
C TYR A 310 -1.91 -19.61 14.47
N LYS A 311 -2.82 -20.04 15.36
CA LYS A 311 -3.85 -19.17 15.96
C LYS A 311 -3.25 -18.17 16.96
N ALA A 312 -3.99 -17.09 17.25
CA ALA A 312 -3.62 -16.02 18.18
C ALA A 312 -2.29 -15.29 17.85
N ARG A 313 -1.78 -15.45 16.63
CA ARG A 313 -0.60 -14.73 16.10
C ARG A 313 -0.98 -13.70 15.05
N GLY A 314 -2.27 -13.37 14.95
CA GLY A 314 -2.84 -12.48 13.95
C GLY A 314 -2.86 -13.01 12.49
N ILE A 315 -2.30 -14.18 12.23
CA ILE A 315 -2.17 -14.76 10.88
C ILE A 315 -3.53 -14.92 10.17
N GLY A 316 -4.62 -15.17 10.92
CA GLY A 316 -5.98 -15.21 10.38
C GLY A 316 -6.41 -13.87 9.77
N GLY A 317 -6.12 -12.75 10.43
CA GLY A 317 -6.36 -11.41 9.91
C GLY A 317 -5.52 -11.12 8.67
N PHE A 318 -4.28 -11.62 8.64
CA PHE A 318 -3.41 -11.50 7.47
C PHE A 318 -3.93 -12.30 6.26
N LEU A 319 -4.40 -13.54 6.47
CA LEU A 319 -5.05 -14.34 5.43
C LEU A 319 -6.32 -13.66 4.91
N PHE A 320 -7.16 -13.11 5.79
CA PHE A 320 -8.33 -12.33 5.41
C PHE A 320 -7.97 -11.14 4.53
N HIS A 321 -6.94 -10.37 4.91
CA HIS A 321 -6.47 -9.26 4.10
C HIS A 321 -5.99 -9.70 2.71
N ARG A 322 -5.34 -10.86 2.61
CA ARG A 322 -4.93 -11.42 1.32
C ARG A 322 -6.11 -11.78 0.43
N VAL A 323 -7.20 -12.30 1.00
CA VAL A 323 -8.47 -12.51 0.27
C VAL A 323 -9.00 -11.18 -0.27
N ARG A 324 -9.05 -10.14 0.57
CA ARG A 324 -9.51 -8.80 0.19
C ARG A 324 -8.68 -8.22 -0.95
N THR A 325 -7.36 -8.15 -0.81
CA THR A 325 -6.46 -7.61 -1.84
C THR A 325 -6.53 -8.41 -3.14
N PHE A 326 -6.72 -9.73 -3.05
CA PHE A 326 -6.94 -10.57 -4.22
C PHE A 326 -8.22 -10.20 -4.96
N LEU A 327 -9.34 -10.01 -4.23
CA LEU A 327 -10.61 -9.59 -4.81
C LEU A 327 -10.52 -8.18 -5.42
N GLU A 328 -9.95 -7.21 -4.70
CA GLU A 328 -9.72 -5.83 -5.20
C GLU A 328 -8.92 -5.84 -6.51
N LYS A 329 -7.87 -6.65 -6.60
CA LYS A 329 -6.99 -6.70 -7.77
C LYS A 329 -7.64 -7.39 -8.96
N LYS A 330 -8.40 -8.47 -8.74
CA LYS A 330 -9.06 -9.21 -9.84
C LYS A 330 -10.37 -8.57 -10.28
N HIS A 331 -11.08 -7.91 -9.37
CA HIS A 331 -12.39 -7.29 -9.59
C HIS A 331 -12.40 -5.89 -8.94
N PRO A 332 -11.82 -4.88 -9.61
CA PRO A 332 -11.71 -3.51 -9.08
C PRO A 332 -13.06 -2.84 -8.78
N GLU A 333 -14.16 -3.39 -9.31
CA GLU A 333 -15.53 -2.94 -9.07
C GLU A 333 -16.13 -3.42 -7.74
N ILE A 334 -15.38 -4.16 -6.91
CA ILE A 334 -15.86 -4.65 -5.61
C ILE A 334 -16.28 -3.52 -4.67
N GLU A 335 -17.49 -3.63 -4.11
CA GLU A 335 -18.02 -2.64 -3.15
C GLU A 335 -17.94 -3.12 -1.69
N GLY A 336 -17.93 -4.44 -1.47
CA GLY A 336 -17.83 -5.01 -0.13
C GLY A 336 -17.70 -6.53 -0.13
N ILE A 337 -17.52 -7.11 1.06
CA ILE A 337 -17.40 -8.56 1.28
C ILE A 337 -18.42 -9.00 2.32
N LEU A 338 -19.24 -9.99 1.98
CA LEU A 338 -20.09 -10.73 2.92
C LEU A 338 -19.30 -11.86 3.56
N LEU A 339 -19.45 -12.04 4.86
CA LEU A 339 -18.66 -12.95 5.70
C LEU A 339 -19.60 -13.93 6.40
N GLU A 340 -19.35 -15.23 6.22
CA GLU A 340 -20.13 -16.28 6.86
C GLU A 340 -19.67 -16.52 8.30
N VAL A 341 -20.62 -16.44 9.24
CA VAL A 341 -20.41 -16.80 10.65
C VAL A 341 -21.37 -17.93 11.00
N ARG A 342 -20.86 -19.17 10.96
CA ARG A 342 -21.62 -20.39 11.28
C ARG A 342 -22.00 -20.47 12.75
N LYS A 343 -23.23 -20.94 13.02
CA LYS A 343 -23.74 -21.17 14.37
C LYS A 343 -23.44 -22.61 14.83
N ASN A 344 -22.19 -22.95 15.13
CA ASN A 344 -21.87 -24.25 15.76
C ASN A 344 -22.03 -24.17 17.28
N MET A 345 -22.63 -25.21 17.87
CA MET A 345 -23.05 -25.28 19.28
C MET A 345 -21.95 -25.07 20.34
N GLU A 346 -20.66 -25.03 19.98
CA GLU A 346 -19.55 -24.78 20.94
C GLU A 346 -18.60 -23.62 20.58
N HIS A 347 -18.68 -22.99 19.39
CA HIS A 347 -17.69 -21.96 18.97
C HIS A 347 -18.29 -20.76 18.19
N LEU A 348 -19.59 -20.49 18.41
CA LEU A 348 -20.31 -19.33 17.88
C LEU A 348 -19.62 -17.98 18.18
N ASP A 349 -18.89 -17.90 19.28
CA ASP A 349 -18.41 -16.63 19.83
C ASP A 349 -17.06 -16.16 19.29
N ASP A 350 -16.24 -16.97 18.61
CA ASP A 350 -14.87 -16.53 18.25
C ASP A 350 -14.79 -15.78 16.90
N ARG A 351 -15.62 -16.15 15.92
CA ARG A 351 -15.55 -15.57 14.56
C ARG A 351 -16.16 -14.18 14.46
N LYS A 352 -17.22 -13.92 15.23
CA LYS A 352 -17.90 -12.61 15.21
C LYS A 352 -17.01 -11.50 15.75
N PRO A 353 -16.37 -11.62 16.94
CA PRO A 353 -15.35 -10.69 17.41
C PRO A 353 -14.21 -10.52 16.42
N PHE A 354 -13.69 -11.63 15.88
CA PHE A 354 -12.63 -11.58 14.86
C PHE A 354 -12.98 -10.68 13.66
N PHE A 355 -14.20 -10.81 13.11
CA PHE A 355 -14.62 -9.96 11.98
C PHE A 355 -14.98 -8.52 12.40
N LEU A 356 -15.50 -8.32 13.62
CA LEU A 356 -15.71 -6.99 14.18
C LEU A 356 -14.38 -6.22 14.29
N ASP A 357 -13.33 -6.87 14.76
CA ASP A 357 -11.99 -6.28 14.87
C ASP A 357 -11.39 -5.92 13.51
N LEU A 358 -11.80 -6.63 12.45
CA LEU A 358 -11.46 -6.34 11.06
C LEU A 358 -12.37 -5.26 10.42
N GLY A 359 -13.25 -4.64 11.21
CA GLY A 359 -14.15 -3.56 10.80
C GLY A 359 -15.37 -4.01 10.01
N ALA A 360 -15.77 -5.28 10.13
CA ALA A 360 -17.05 -5.75 9.59
C ALA A 360 -18.21 -5.37 10.51
N ILE A 361 -19.41 -5.27 9.94
CA ILE A 361 -20.65 -4.98 10.67
C ILE A 361 -21.60 -6.17 10.60
N PRO A 362 -22.31 -6.52 11.68
CA PRO A 362 -23.34 -7.57 11.63
C PRO A 362 -24.47 -7.20 10.67
N VAL A 363 -24.97 -8.18 9.91
CA VAL A 363 -26.16 -8.03 9.06
C VAL A 363 -27.32 -8.73 9.73
N ASP A 364 -28.43 -8.01 9.89
CA ASP A 364 -29.67 -8.61 10.37
C ASP A 364 -30.29 -9.47 9.27
N THR A 365 -30.24 -10.79 9.45
CA THR A 365 -30.78 -11.77 8.51
C THR A 365 -32.18 -12.26 8.91
N ASP A 366 -32.74 -11.81 10.04
CA ASP A 366 -34.00 -12.34 10.57
C ASP A 366 -35.21 -12.04 9.64
N PHE A 367 -35.09 -11.00 8.82
CA PHE A 367 -36.07 -10.64 7.80
C PHE A 367 -36.02 -11.54 6.56
N TYR A 368 -34.93 -12.24 6.31
CA TYR A 368 -34.76 -13.14 5.17
C TYR A 368 -35.04 -14.56 5.67
N SER A 369 -36.19 -15.12 5.29
CA SER A 369 -36.67 -16.40 5.82
C SER A 369 -35.58 -17.48 5.74
N ALA A 370 -35.10 -17.93 6.90
CA ALA A 370 -34.08 -18.95 7.02
C ALA A 370 -34.54 -20.25 6.33
N LYS A 371 -34.03 -20.51 5.13
CA LYS A 371 -33.90 -21.89 4.68
C LYS A 371 -32.58 -22.40 5.23
N LYS A 372 -32.67 -23.47 6.02
CA LYS A 372 -31.55 -24.32 6.41
C LYS A 372 -30.64 -24.52 5.20
N THR A 373 -29.36 -24.20 5.31
CA THR A 373 -28.34 -24.68 4.36
C THR A 373 -28.40 -26.21 4.31
N LYS A 374 -27.95 -26.81 3.22
CA LYS A 374 -27.79 -28.27 3.14
C LYS A 374 -26.91 -28.72 4.32
N GLY A 375 -27.53 -29.36 5.31
CA GLY A 375 -26.85 -29.76 6.57
C GLY A 375 -27.57 -29.32 7.84
N GLY A 376 -28.50 -28.36 7.78
CA GLY A 376 -29.29 -27.95 8.95
C GLY A 376 -28.58 -26.98 9.91
N GLU A 377 -27.42 -26.43 9.51
CA GLU A 377 -26.69 -25.43 10.28
C GLU A 377 -27.29 -24.03 10.05
N GLU A 378 -27.56 -23.31 11.13
CA GLU A 378 -27.85 -21.88 11.02
C GLU A 378 -26.52 -21.11 10.85
N PHE A 379 -26.52 -20.05 10.05
CA PHE A 379 -25.39 -19.12 9.95
C PHE A 379 -25.91 -17.68 10.03
N SER A 380 -25.00 -16.76 10.32
CA SER A 380 -25.24 -15.32 10.28
C SER A 380 -24.26 -14.68 9.31
N LEU A 381 -24.64 -13.51 8.78
CA LEU A 381 -23.81 -12.75 7.87
C LEU A 381 -23.24 -11.51 8.55
N MET A 382 -22.00 -11.20 8.20
CA MET A 382 -21.40 -9.90 8.47
C MET A 382 -20.98 -9.24 7.14
N PHE A 383 -20.93 -7.92 7.11
CA PHE A 383 -20.58 -7.15 5.93
C PHE A 383 -19.35 -6.29 6.20
N LYS A 384 -18.35 -6.37 5.34
CA LYS A 384 -17.17 -5.51 5.37
C LYS A 384 -17.20 -4.58 4.13
N PRO A 385 -17.42 -3.26 4.31
CA PRO A 385 -17.38 -2.33 3.18
C PRO A 385 -15.94 -2.15 2.68
N GLU A 386 -15.79 -2.11 1.35
CA GLU A 386 -14.50 -1.88 0.68
C GLU A 386 -14.36 -0.46 0.13
N THR A 387 -15.49 0.23 -0.06
CA THR A 387 -15.52 1.64 -0.46
C THR A 387 -16.34 2.47 0.53
N SER A 388 -16.06 3.78 0.61
CA SER A 388 -16.85 4.71 1.45
C SER A 388 -18.29 4.86 0.99
N ASN A 389 -18.58 4.48 -0.26
CA ASN A 389 -19.91 4.51 -0.87
C ASN A 389 -20.62 3.17 -0.84
N ALA A 390 -20.01 2.13 -0.24
CA ALA A 390 -20.60 0.80 -0.17
C ALA A 390 -21.95 0.87 0.55
N ARG A 391 -23.01 0.43 -0.14
CA ARG A 391 -24.38 0.39 0.40
C ARG A 391 -24.87 -1.04 0.45
N LEU A 392 -25.35 -1.41 1.63
CA LEU A 392 -26.03 -2.68 1.86
C LEU A 392 -27.52 -2.40 2.06
N ASP A 393 -28.20 -1.99 0.99
CA ASP A 393 -29.65 -1.76 1.03
C ASP A 393 -30.44 -3.06 0.86
N SER A 394 -31.76 -3.01 1.12
CA SER A 394 -32.62 -4.19 1.04
C SER A 394 -32.61 -4.87 -0.32
N SER A 395 -32.50 -4.10 -1.41
CA SER A 395 -32.51 -4.66 -2.77
C SER A 395 -31.21 -5.39 -3.09
N THR A 396 -30.09 -4.85 -2.64
CA THR A 396 -28.76 -5.43 -2.79
C THR A 396 -28.62 -6.68 -1.92
N MET A 397 -29.16 -6.65 -0.70
CA MET A 397 -29.22 -7.83 0.17
C MET A 397 -30.09 -8.94 -0.38
N GLU A 398 -31.26 -8.63 -0.94
CA GLU A 398 -32.13 -9.64 -1.55
C GLU A 398 -31.45 -10.30 -2.75
N ALA A 399 -30.80 -9.52 -3.61
CA ALA A 399 -30.01 -10.04 -4.73
C ALA A 399 -28.79 -10.86 -4.27
N ALA A 400 -28.10 -10.42 -3.21
CA ALA A 400 -26.99 -11.16 -2.63
C ALA A 400 -27.48 -12.49 -2.04
N TRP A 401 -28.61 -12.49 -1.34
CA TRP A 401 -29.22 -13.68 -0.76
C TRP A 401 -29.66 -14.68 -1.82
N GLN A 402 -30.29 -14.22 -2.91
CA GLN A 402 -30.60 -15.07 -4.05
C GLN A 402 -29.34 -15.71 -4.63
N THR A 403 -28.29 -14.91 -4.82
CA THR A 403 -26.99 -15.39 -5.32
C THR A 403 -26.37 -16.43 -4.38
N LEU A 404 -26.46 -16.25 -3.06
CA LEU A 404 -25.96 -17.23 -2.09
C LEU A 404 -26.74 -18.55 -2.16
N ASN A 405 -28.06 -18.53 -2.36
CA ASN A 405 -28.86 -19.75 -2.54
C ASN A 405 -28.53 -20.51 -3.83
N ASP A 406 -27.97 -19.83 -4.84
CA ASP A 406 -27.53 -20.48 -6.07
C ASP A 406 -26.12 -21.08 -5.92
N ILE A 407 -25.31 -20.57 -4.98
CA ILE A 407 -23.93 -21.00 -4.73
C ILE A 407 -23.83 -22.15 -3.71
N LEU A 408 -24.72 -22.18 -2.71
CA LEU A 408 -24.79 -23.16 -1.60
C LEU A 408 -25.88 -24.22 -1.88
#